data_AF-A0A2N1UP01-F1
#
_entry.id   AF-A0A2N1UP01-F1
#
_cell.length_a   1.000
_cell.length_b   1.000
_cell.length_c   1.000
_cell.angle_alpha   90.00
_cell.angle_beta   90.00
_cell.angle_gamma   90.00
#
_symmetry.space_group_name_H-M   'P 1'
#
loop_
_entity.id
_entity.type
_entity.pdbx_description
1 polymer ?
#
loop_
_entity_poly.entity_id
_entity_poly.type
_entity_poly.pdbx_seq_one_letter_code
_entity_poly.pdbx_strand_id
1 'polypeptide(L)'
;MENQQTVQQPVQQTVAPLAQPIVMPLLRASVVLGQAWQIYKKRIGVFLGIMGLSILAMVGFGVLIGGIGALVFYFIYLKFTITGIALLIFLAILLILIICISQSWLFTALLYAIKDKEDKIGIIESYKRGWNKILSYLWISFLAGFIILGGCYLFCIPGIMFSVLFSLAAFVLIEENLKGMNALLKSWEYVKGRWWSVFWRFFFIGIVCMLIIFGVFCLFGIFGLILNFLKVPFILGIIDVALNLFMVVFEFLAIPLIMVYLFLVYKNLKDVKGEFVFTPTKGKKAIFISIGVFGILVIFAIAIFATLNFKSIMKPYILKSQQINTGQDQLNNMGQIRTQLDVFYIKNLRYPSSLNELSLDPSQASILINLLTNQPYDYRLQAEGEDYLLCDKDPAITYSPEDQQPVCVASETDFDNLGDEDLDYSVPKE
;
A
#
# COMPACT_ATOMS: atom_id res chain seq x y z
N MET A 1 92.18 -16.11 -28.29
CA MET A 1 91.47 -16.39 -29.56
C MET A 1 91.18 -17.89 -29.52
N GLU A 2 89.97 -18.44 -29.57
CA GLU A 2 88.67 -17.91 -29.95
C GLU A 2 87.61 -18.96 -29.57
N ASN A 3 86.49 -18.48 -29.01
CA ASN A 3 85.12 -19.02 -29.04
C ASN A 3 84.82 -20.53 -28.84
N GLN A 4 84.31 -20.85 -27.65
CA GLN A 4 83.32 -21.90 -27.46
C GLN A 4 81.92 -21.37 -27.86
N GLN A 5 81.34 -21.92 -28.93
CA GLN A 5 79.93 -21.69 -29.29
C GLN A 5 79.03 -22.58 -28.43
N THR A 6 78.27 -21.95 -27.54
CA THR A 6 77.12 -22.55 -26.84
C THR A 6 75.93 -22.64 -27.80
N VAL A 7 75.55 -23.86 -28.16
CA VAL A 7 74.31 -24.16 -28.90
C VAL A 7 73.14 -24.00 -27.94
N GLN A 8 72.33 -22.95 -28.13
CA GLN A 8 71.06 -22.74 -27.43
C GLN A 8 69.99 -23.67 -27.99
N GLN A 9 69.48 -24.59 -27.17
CA GLN A 9 68.23 -25.31 -27.43
C GLN A 9 67.04 -24.35 -27.21
N PRO A 10 66.01 -24.35 -28.07
CA PRO A 10 64.83 -23.53 -27.86
C PRO A 10 64.00 -24.12 -26.70
N VAL A 11 63.83 -23.34 -25.64
CA VAL A 11 62.92 -23.64 -24.54
C VAL A 11 61.49 -23.63 -25.10
N GLN A 12 60.96 -24.83 -25.32
CA GLN A 12 59.56 -25.04 -25.64
C GLN A 12 58.75 -24.73 -24.37
N GLN A 13 58.25 -23.50 -24.28
CA GLN A 13 57.28 -23.10 -23.27
C GLN A 13 56.01 -23.93 -23.49
N THR A 14 55.86 -25.00 -22.72
CA THR A 14 54.57 -25.67 -22.54
C THR A 14 53.66 -24.66 -21.84
N VAL A 15 52.89 -23.91 -22.62
CA VAL A 15 51.81 -23.06 -22.11
C VAL A 15 50.82 -23.99 -21.43
N ALA A 16 50.90 -24.06 -20.10
CA ALA A 16 49.90 -24.71 -19.28
C ALA A 16 48.52 -24.16 -19.70
N PRO A 17 47.50 -25.01 -19.92
CA PRO A 17 46.17 -24.53 -20.23
C PRO A 17 45.77 -23.54 -19.15
N LEU A 18 45.41 -22.32 -19.55
CA LEU A 18 44.83 -21.29 -18.68
C LEU A 18 43.80 -21.96 -17.77
N ALA A 19 44.19 -22.15 -16.50
CA ALA A 19 43.28 -22.63 -15.49
C ALA A 19 42.12 -21.65 -15.46
N GLN A 20 40.96 -22.11 -15.96
CA GLN A 20 39.72 -21.36 -15.86
C GLN A 20 39.58 -20.92 -14.39
N PRO A 21 39.25 -19.66 -14.11
CA PRO A 21 39.13 -19.21 -12.74
C PRO A 21 38.11 -20.12 -12.06
N ILE A 22 38.54 -20.89 -11.06
CA ILE A 22 37.67 -21.77 -10.29
C ILE A 22 36.69 -20.84 -9.58
N VAL A 23 35.52 -20.63 -10.19
CA VAL A 23 34.45 -19.81 -9.65
C VAL A 23 33.93 -20.60 -8.45
N MET A 24 34.50 -20.38 -7.25
CA MET A 24 34.05 -21.08 -6.05
C MET A 24 32.52 -20.95 -5.97
N PRO A 25 31.78 -22.07 -5.95
CA PRO A 25 30.33 -22.04 -5.95
C PRO A 25 29.87 -21.50 -4.60
N LEU A 26 28.93 -20.54 -4.63
CA LEU A 26 28.34 -20.01 -3.41
C LEU A 26 27.53 -21.11 -2.70
N LEU A 27 27.57 -21.13 -1.36
CA LEU A 27 26.87 -22.12 -0.54
C LEU A 27 25.39 -22.21 -0.89
N ARG A 28 24.80 -23.40 -1.07
CA ARG A 28 23.40 -23.56 -1.52
C ARG A 28 22.41 -22.78 -0.63
N ALA A 29 21.34 -22.25 -1.23
CA ALA A 29 20.37 -21.40 -0.52
C ALA A 29 19.72 -22.11 0.68
N SER A 30 19.37 -23.40 0.55
CA SER A 30 18.83 -24.21 1.65
C SER A 30 19.81 -24.39 2.81
N VAL A 31 21.12 -24.52 2.53
CA VAL A 31 22.15 -24.63 3.57
C VAL A 31 22.32 -23.30 4.28
N VAL A 32 22.32 -22.18 3.56
CA VAL A 32 22.34 -20.83 4.16
C VAL A 32 21.11 -20.61 5.03
N LEU A 33 19.93 -21.05 4.59
CA LEU A 33 18.70 -21.00 5.40
C LEU A 33 18.82 -21.86 6.66
N GLY A 34 19.38 -23.07 6.56
CA GLY A 34 19.65 -23.92 7.71
C GLY A 34 20.59 -23.25 8.72
N GLN A 35 21.68 -22.63 8.26
CA GLN A 35 22.59 -21.86 9.11
C GLN A 35 21.89 -20.65 9.76
N ALA A 36 21.09 -19.91 8.97
CA ALA A 36 20.33 -18.77 9.46
C ALA A 36 19.35 -19.19 10.56
N TRP A 37 18.65 -20.31 10.39
CA TRP A 37 17.74 -20.87 11.39
C TRP A 37 18.46 -21.25 12.69
N GLN A 38 19.68 -21.80 12.62
CA GLN A 38 20.44 -22.12 13.83
C GLN A 38 20.89 -20.85 14.58
N ILE A 39 21.33 -19.82 13.87
CA ILE A 39 21.66 -18.52 14.49
C ILE A 39 20.42 -17.88 15.10
N TYR A 40 19.30 -17.92 14.38
CA TYR A 40 18.02 -17.39 14.83
C TYR A 40 17.56 -18.05 16.13
N LYS A 41 17.50 -19.39 16.20
CA LYS A 41 17.13 -20.12 17.42
C LYS A 41 18.04 -19.81 18.60
N LYS A 42 19.35 -19.70 18.38
CA LYS A 42 20.32 -19.41 19.45
C LYS A 42 20.13 -18.01 20.06
N ARG A 43 19.63 -17.04 19.28
CA ARG A 43 19.51 -15.64 19.71
C ARG A 43 18.07 -15.10 19.62
N ILE A 44 17.08 -15.97 19.59
CA ILE A 44 15.68 -15.57 19.37
C ILE A 44 15.22 -14.52 20.38
N GLY A 45 15.56 -14.68 21.67
CA GLY A 45 15.19 -13.72 22.70
C GLY A 45 15.75 -12.31 22.46
N VAL A 46 16.96 -12.18 21.91
CA VAL A 46 17.53 -10.87 21.56
C VAL A 46 16.81 -10.28 20.35
N PHE A 47 16.55 -11.08 19.32
CA PHE A 47 15.83 -10.61 18.13
C PHE A 47 14.40 -10.20 18.44
N LEU A 48 13.64 -11.02 19.17
CA LEU A 48 12.27 -10.70 19.60
C LEU A 48 12.25 -9.54 20.59
N GLY A 49 13.26 -9.42 21.47
CA GLY A 49 13.39 -8.29 22.37
C GLY A 49 13.66 -6.98 21.63
N ILE A 50 14.50 -7.01 20.58
CA ILE A 50 14.72 -5.85 19.70
C ILE A 50 13.41 -5.49 18.98
N MET A 51 12.77 -6.45 18.30
CA MET A 51 11.53 -6.20 17.56
C MET A 51 10.39 -5.75 18.48
N GLY A 52 10.24 -6.37 19.65
CA GLY A 52 9.18 -6.07 20.62
C GLY A 52 9.33 -4.68 21.22
N LEU A 53 10.55 -4.24 21.53
CA LEU A 53 10.81 -2.87 21.99
C LEU A 53 10.40 -1.84 20.92
N SER A 54 10.64 -2.14 19.64
CA SER A 54 10.20 -1.27 18.54
C SER A 54 8.69 -1.22 18.37
N ILE A 55 7.99 -2.35 18.51
CA ILE A 55 6.52 -2.35 18.47
C ILE A 55 5.96 -1.52 19.63
N LEU A 56 6.48 -1.71 20.84
CA LEU A 56 6.05 -0.94 22.00
C LEU A 56 6.27 0.57 21.79
N ALA A 57 7.43 0.95 21.26
CA ALA A 57 7.72 2.33 20.92
C ALA A 57 6.78 2.85 19.81
N MET A 58 6.56 2.08 18.75
CA MET A 58 5.68 2.46 17.64
C MET A 58 4.23 2.64 18.08
N VAL A 59 3.70 1.72 18.90
CA VAL A 59 2.36 1.82 19.49
C VAL A 59 2.26 3.04 20.41
N GLY A 60 3.26 3.25 21.27
CA GLY A 60 3.30 4.42 22.15
C GLY A 60 3.30 5.75 21.38
N PHE A 61 4.16 5.88 20.36
CA PHE A 61 4.18 7.06 19.48
C PHE A 61 2.88 7.18 18.68
N GLY A 62 2.32 6.08 18.19
CA GLY A 62 1.07 6.05 17.46
C GLY A 62 -0.12 6.54 18.29
N VAL A 63 -0.23 6.11 19.54
CA VAL A 63 -1.28 6.57 20.47
C VAL A 63 -1.11 8.06 20.79
N LEU A 64 0.11 8.50 21.10
CA LEU A 64 0.38 9.92 21.38
C LEU A 64 0.01 10.81 20.19
N ILE A 65 0.44 10.41 18.98
CA ILE A 65 0.19 11.20 17.78
C ILE A 65 -1.27 11.12 17.35
N GLY A 66 -1.91 9.95 17.45
CA GLY A 66 -3.35 9.79 17.20
C GLY A 66 -4.20 10.65 18.13
N GLY A 67 -3.84 10.72 19.42
CA GLY A 67 -4.49 11.61 20.38
C GLY A 67 -4.32 13.09 20.04
N ILE A 68 -3.11 13.52 19.68
CA ILE A 68 -2.85 14.90 19.22
C ILE A 68 -3.62 15.19 17.91
N GLY A 69 -3.63 14.25 16.97
CA GLY A 69 -4.34 14.37 15.70
C GLY A 69 -5.85 14.50 15.88
N ALA A 70 -6.44 13.71 16.79
CA ALA A 70 -7.86 13.79 17.14
C ALA A 70 -8.21 15.14 17.79
N LEU A 71 -7.34 15.66 18.67
CA LEU A 71 -7.52 17.01 19.25
C LEU A 71 -7.46 18.09 18.16
N VAL A 72 -6.46 18.05 17.28
CA VAL A 72 -6.34 18.99 16.16
C VAL A 72 -7.55 18.91 15.23
N PHE A 73 -8.00 17.69 14.90
CA PHE A 73 -9.19 17.47 14.08
C PHE A 73 -10.46 18.05 14.73
N TYR A 74 -10.63 17.84 16.04
CA TYR A 74 -11.73 18.43 16.80
C TYR A 74 -11.75 19.96 16.72
N PHE A 75 -10.58 20.62 16.87
CA PHE A 75 -10.48 22.07 16.72
C PHE A 75 -10.74 22.56 15.28
N ILE A 76 -10.35 21.78 14.26
CA ILE A 76 -10.60 22.09 12.84
C ILE A 76 -12.07 21.94 12.49
N TYR A 77 -12.73 20.89 13.00
CA TYR A 77 -14.16 20.67 12.81
C TYR A 77 -14.99 21.85 13.35
N LEU A 78 -14.53 22.45 14.45
CA LEU A 78 -15.22 23.59 15.06
C LEU A 78 -15.01 24.91 14.29
N LYS A 79 -13.87 25.13 13.63
CA LYS A 79 -13.63 26.32 12.77
C LYS A 79 -12.64 26.03 11.63
N PHE A 80 -13.17 25.98 10.41
CA PHE A 80 -12.41 25.76 9.18
C PHE A 80 -11.51 26.97 8.86
N THR A 81 -10.24 26.90 9.24
CA THR A 81 -9.24 27.94 8.93
C THR A 81 -8.05 27.34 8.18
N ILE A 82 -7.46 28.11 7.27
CA ILE A 82 -6.25 27.73 6.49
C ILE A 82 -5.12 27.29 7.44
N THR A 83 -5.04 27.91 8.62
CA THR A 83 -4.10 27.57 9.70
C THR A 83 -4.24 26.12 10.18
N GLY A 84 -5.46 25.58 10.26
CA GLY A 84 -5.70 24.19 10.67
C GLY A 84 -5.16 23.17 9.67
N ILE A 85 -5.32 23.43 8.37
CA ILE A 85 -4.81 22.57 7.30
C ILE A 85 -3.28 22.57 7.30
N ALA A 86 -2.64 23.73 7.43
CA ALA A 86 -1.18 23.84 7.51
C ALA A 86 -0.62 23.08 8.73
N LEU A 87 -1.29 23.16 9.89
CA LEU A 87 -0.92 22.43 11.09
C LEU A 87 -1.03 20.90 10.92
N LEU A 88 -2.10 20.42 10.25
CA LEU A 88 -2.24 18.98 9.94
C LEU A 88 -1.13 18.48 9.03
N ILE A 89 -0.80 19.23 7.98
CA ILE A 89 0.30 18.87 7.07
C ILE A 89 1.62 18.81 7.85
N PHE A 90 1.89 19.79 8.71
CA PHE A 90 3.08 19.80 9.54
C PHE A 90 3.14 18.58 10.49
N LEU A 91 2.04 18.27 11.18
CA LEU A 91 1.95 17.10 12.07
C LEU A 91 2.13 15.79 11.32
N ALA A 92 1.56 15.68 10.11
CA ALA A 92 1.72 14.51 9.25
C ALA A 92 3.18 14.33 8.80
N ILE A 93 3.88 15.40 8.40
CA ILE A 93 5.30 15.35 8.05
C ILE A 93 6.14 14.94 9.27
N LEU A 94 5.85 15.48 10.44
CA LEU A 94 6.54 15.12 11.69
C LEU A 94 6.34 13.63 12.02
N LEU A 95 5.11 13.12 11.89
CA LEU A 95 4.79 11.70 12.07
C LEU A 95 5.58 10.81 11.11
N ILE A 96 5.62 11.16 9.83
CA ILE A 96 6.38 10.41 8.81
C ILE A 96 7.87 10.38 9.17
N LEU A 97 8.43 11.51 9.63
CA LEU A 97 9.82 11.59 10.04
C LEU A 97 10.12 10.69 11.25
N ILE A 98 9.25 10.71 12.28
CA ILE A 98 9.38 9.87 13.47
C ILE A 98 9.32 8.38 13.11
N ILE A 99 8.35 7.98 12.27
CA ILE A 99 8.24 6.60 11.80
C ILE A 99 9.51 6.19 11.03
N CYS A 100 9.98 7.04 10.12
CA CYS A 100 11.17 6.78 9.31
C CYS A 100 12.45 6.59 10.15
N ILE A 101 12.64 7.44 11.17
CA ILE A 101 13.76 7.33 12.12
C ILE A 101 13.62 6.06 12.96
N SER A 102 12.44 5.78 13.50
CA SER A 102 12.16 4.60 14.33
C SER A 102 12.44 3.30 13.57
N GLN A 103 11.94 3.19 12.33
CA GLN A 103 12.16 2.01 11.48
C GLN A 103 13.63 1.83 11.11
N SER A 104 14.34 2.92 10.83
CA SER A 104 15.78 2.89 10.56
C SER A 104 16.60 2.48 11.79
N TRP A 105 16.14 2.88 12.99
CA TRP A 105 16.77 2.50 14.23
C TRP A 105 16.61 1.00 14.52
N LEU A 106 15.40 0.47 14.35
CA LEU A 106 15.12 -0.97 14.43
C LEU A 106 16.02 -1.76 13.50
N PHE A 107 16.08 -1.36 12.23
CA PHE A 107 16.84 -2.08 11.20
C PHE A 107 18.35 -2.10 11.52
N THR A 108 18.92 -0.96 11.91
CA THR A 108 20.34 -0.87 12.25
C THR A 108 20.67 -1.63 13.55
N ALA A 109 19.80 -1.59 14.56
CA ALA A 109 19.96 -2.38 15.78
C ALA A 109 19.97 -3.88 15.50
N LEU A 110 19.05 -4.34 14.65
CA LEU A 110 18.97 -5.74 14.24
C LEU A 110 20.23 -6.17 13.47
N LEU A 111 20.74 -5.35 12.56
CA LEU A 111 21.99 -5.63 11.84
C LEU A 111 23.20 -5.73 12.78
N TYR A 112 23.32 -4.86 13.77
CA TYR A 112 24.40 -4.95 14.78
C TYR A 112 24.27 -6.22 15.63
N ALA A 113 23.06 -6.60 16.02
CA ALA A 113 22.82 -7.84 16.75
C ALA A 113 23.18 -9.10 15.92
N ILE A 114 23.06 -9.03 14.60
CA ILE A 114 23.44 -10.12 13.68
C ILE A 114 24.95 -10.16 13.44
N LYS A 115 25.56 -8.99 13.22
CA LYS A 115 27.00 -8.84 12.99
C LYS A 115 27.82 -9.35 14.16
N ASP A 116 27.55 -8.83 15.36
CA ASP A 116 28.32 -9.11 16.58
C ASP A 116 27.71 -10.32 17.33
N LYS A 117 27.45 -11.40 16.59
CA LYS A 117 26.83 -12.63 17.14
C LYS A 117 27.69 -13.32 18.20
N GLU A 118 29.01 -13.10 18.16
CA GLU A 118 30.00 -13.73 19.04
C GLU A 118 30.11 -12.98 20.38
N ASP A 119 29.96 -11.66 20.36
CA ASP A 119 30.09 -10.77 21.54
C ASP A 119 28.85 -10.76 22.46
N LYS A 120 27.82 -11.57 22.16
CA LYS A 120 26.56 -11.68 22.92
C LYS A 120 25.92 -10.32 23.27
N ILE A 121 25.91 -9.39 22.32
CA ILE A 121 25.38 -8.04 22.53
C ILE A 121 23.90 -8.08 22.94
N GLY A 122 23.55 -7.39 24.03
CA GLY A 122 22.17 -7.27 24.50
C GLY A 122 21.29 -6.35 23.64
N ILE A 123 20.00 -6.30 23.96
CA ILE A 123 18.99 -5.52 23.21
C ILE A 123 19.34 -4.03 23.23
N ILE A 124 19.57 -3.45 24.42
CA ILE A 124 19.84 -2.02 24.61
C ILE A 124 21.14 -1.60 23.91
N GLU A 125 22.18 -2.43 24.01
CA GLU A 125 23.48 -2.14 23.39
C GLU A 125 23.38 -2.16 21.86
N SER A 126 22.56 -3.05 21.30
CA SER A 126 22.29 -3.08 19.86
C SER A 126 21.64 -1.77 19.37
N TYR A 127 20.67 -1.25 20.12
CA TYR A 127 20.05 0.05 19.84
C TYR A 127 21.04 1.21 19.98
N LYS A 128 21.89 1.23 21.01
CA LYS A 128 22.91 2.26 21.20
C LYS A 128 23.89 2.32 20.03
N ARG A 129 24.38 1.16 19.58
CA ARG A 129 25.28 1.07 18.41
C ARG A 129 24.57 1.47 17.11
N GLY A 130 23.32 1.05 16.94
CA GLY A 130 22.49 1.40 15.78
C GLY A 130 22.26 2.91 15.64
N TRP A 131 22.05 3.62 16.75
CA TRP A 131 21.74 5.06 16.77
C TRP A 131 22.74 5.90 15.96
N ASN A 132 24.04 5.66 16.15
CA ASN A 132 25.11 6.40 15.47
C ASN A 132 25.19 6.13 13.96
N LYS A 133 24.46 5.12 13.45
CA LYS A 133 24.43 4.75 12.04
C LYS A 133 23.11 5.08 11.36
N ILE A 134 22.06 5.50 12.08
CA ILE A 134 20.73 5.80 11.52
C ILE A 134 20.85 6.76 10.33
N LEU A 135 21.52 7.91 10.50
CA LEU A 135 21.62 8.90 9.43
C LEU A 135 22.39 8.37 8.21
N SER A 136 23.43 7.56 8.44
CA SER A 136 24.19 6.94 7.34
C SER A 136 23.37 5.87 6.61
N TYR A 137 22.56 5.10 7.34
CA TYR A 137 21.64 4.12 6.79
C TYR A 137 20.49 4.78 6.01
N LEU A 138 19.88 5.83 6.57
CA LEU A 138 18.85 6.64 5.91
C LEU A 138 19.40 7.23 4.61
N TRP A 139 20.61 7.79 4.64
CA TRP A 139 21.22 8.36 3.44
C TRP A 139 21.46 7.30 2.35
N ILE A 140 21.94 6.11 2.73
CA ILE A 140 22.10 5.00 1.78
C ILE A 140 20.76 4.54 1.22
N SER A 141 19.75 4.39 2.09
CA SER A 141 18.41 3.94 1.71
C SER A 141 17.73 4.93 0.78
N PHE A 142 17.91 6.23 1.04
CA PHE A 142 17.38 7.31 0.21
C PHE A 142 18.03 7.33 -1.17
N LEU A 143 19.38 7.24 -1.24
CA LEU A 143 20.10 7.11 -2.51
C LEU A 143 19.66 5.87 -3.28
N ALA A 144 19.61 4.71 -2.62
CA ALA A 144 19.16 3.47 -3.23
C ALA A 144 17.72 3.59 -3.76
N GLY A 145 16.82 4.14 -2.94
CA GLY A 145 15.42 4.34 -3.28
C GLY A 145 15.24 5.17 -4.55
N PHE A 146 15.94 6.30 -4.68
CA PHE A 146 15.87 7.10 -5.90
C PHE A 146 16.45 6.41 -7.12
N ILE A 147 17.56 5.69 -6.99
CA ILE A 147 18.14 4.98 -8.13
C ILE A 147 17.21 3.84 -8.58
N ILE A 148 16.63 3.10 -7.64
CA ILE A 148 15.69 2.01 -7.91
C ILE A 148 14.43 2.57 -8.57
N LEU A 149 13.88 3.66 -8.04
CA LEU A 149 12.69 4.32 -8.57
C LEU A 149 12.94 4.90 -9.96
N GLY A 150 14.08 5.56 -10.20
CA GLY A 150 14.49 6.01 -11.53
C GLY A 150 14.69 4.85 -12.49
N GLY A 151 15.25 3.73 -12.01
CA GLY A 151 15.33 2.47 -12.74
C GLY A 151 13.96 1.94 -13.15
N CYS A 152 13.00 1.86 -12.22
CA CYS A 152 11.63 1.41 -12.46
C CYS A 152 10.90 2.27 -13.49
N TYR A 153 11.08 3.60 -13.45
CA TYR A 153 10.47 4.52 -14.42
C TYR A 153 11.09 4.40 -15.82
N LEU A 154 12.37 4.06 -15.93
CA LEU A 154 12.97 3.70 -17.22
C LEU A 154 12.32 2.42 -17.73
N PHE A 155 12.37 1.35 -16.92
CA PHE A 155 11.73 0.06 -17.17
C PHE A 155 11.65 -0.74 -15.85
N CYS A 156 10.64 -1.60 -15.70
CA CYS A 156 10.51 -2.44 -14.50
C CYS A 156 11.75 -3.35 -14.26
N ILE A 157 12.36 -3.85 -15.34
CA ILE A 157 13.51 -4.79 -15.27
C ILE A 157 14.76 -4.12 -14.64
N PRO A 158 15.26 -2.96 -15.12
CA PRO A 158 16.33 -2.20 -14.45
C PRO A 158 16.07 -1.90 -12.98
N GLY A 159 14.83 -1.58 -12.60
CA GLY A 159 14.45 -1.36 -11.20
C GLY A 159 14.71 -2.58 -10.32
N ILE A 160 14.28 -3.76 -10.78
CA ILE A 160 14.54 -5.04 -10.10
C ILE A 160 16.04 -5.37 -10.08
N MET A 161 16.77 -5.05 -11.16
CA MET A 161 18.23 -5.24 -11.16
C MET A 161 18.90 -4.40 -10.08
N PHE A 162 18.60 -3.09 -10.00
CA PHE A 162 19.17 -2.20 -9.00
C PHE A 162 18.79 -2.57 -7.57
N SER A 163 17.57 -3.06 -7.33
CA SER A 163 17.16 -3.48 -5.99
C SER A 163 18.03 -4.62 -5.46
N VAL A 164 18.33 -5.62 -6.28
CA VAL A 164 19.24 -6.74 -5.91
C VAL A 164 20.70 -6.27 -5.79
N LEU A 165 21.13 -5.31 -6.62
CA LEU A 165 22.50 -4.79 -6.57
C LEU A 165 22.77 -4.00 -5.28
N PHE A 166 21.76 -3.30 -4.76
CA PHE A 166 21.86 -2.46 -3.57
C PHE A 166 21.32 -3.10 -2.30
N SER A 167 20.68 -4.27 -2.37
CA SER A 167 20.13 -4.97 -1.21
C SER A 167 21.18 -5.30 -0.15
N LEU A 168 22.47 -5.39 -0.51
CA LEU A 168 23.56 -5.69 0.41
C LEU A 168 24.29 -4.44 0.93
N ALA A 169 23.91 -3.24 0.49
CA ALA A 169 24.58 -1.99 0.87
C ALA A 169 24.47 -1.71 2.38
N ALA A 170 23.37 -2.12 3.01
CA ALA A 170 23.21 -2.01 4.45
C ALA A 170 24.24 -2.86 5.22
N PHE A 171 24.54 -4.07 4.75
CA PHE A 171 25.57 -4.91 5.37
C PHE A 171 26.97 -4.32 5.17
N VAL A 172 27.26 -3.76 3.98
CA VAL A 172 28.52 -3.05 3.71
C VAL A 172 28.70 -1.86 4.65
N LEU A 173 27.64 -1.08 4.94
CA LEU A 173 27.70 0.02 5.90
C LEU A 173 28.10 -0.46 7.30
N ILE A 174 27.49 -1.53 7.80
CA ILE A 174 27.69 -1.98 9.18
C ILE A 174 29.01 -2.75 9.33
N GLU A 175 29.36 -3.59 8.37
CA GLU A 175 30.59 -4.39 8.40
C GLU A 175 31.83 -3.58 8.06
N GLU A 176 31.75 -2.72 7.04
CA GLU A 176 32.91 -2.05 6.46
C GLU A 176 32.90 -0.53 6.67
N ASN A 177 31.89 -0.01 7.36
CA ASN A 177 31.80 1.40 7.77
C ASN A 177 31.80 2.41 6.60
N LEU A 178 31.46 1.94 5.39
CA LEU A 178 31.32 2.78 4.20
C LEU A 178 29.94 3.45 4.18
N LYS A 179 29.89 4.71 3.74
CA LYS A 179 28.66 5.52 3.73
C LYS A 179 28.26 5.97 2.33
N GLY A 180 26.98 6.28 2.16
CA GLY A 180 26.41 6.86 0.93
C GLY A 180 26.69 6.04 -0.33
N MET A 181 27.04 6.72 -1.42
CA MET A 181 27.27 6.10 -2.72
C MET A 181 28.41 5.08 -2.74
N ASN A 182 29.42 5.23 -1.87
CA ASN A 182 30.54 4.28 -1.82
C ASN A 182 30.06 2.89 -1.32
N ALA A 183 29.14 2.85 -0.36
CA ALA A 183 28.56 1.60 0.12
C ALA A 183 27.71 0.90 -0.95
N LEU A 184 26.90 1.68 -1.69
CA LEU A 184 26.06 1.18 -2.79
C LEU A 184 26.89 0.58 -3.92
N LEU A 185 27.91 1.31 -4.36
CA LEU A 185 28.78 0.87 -5.44
C LEU A 185 29.63 -0.34 -5.03
N LYS A 186 30.04 -0.43 -3.76
CA LYS A 186 30.72 -1.63 -3.27
C LYS A 186 29.79 -2.83 -3.21
N SER A 187 28.53 -2.65 -2.79
CA SER A 187 27.48 -3.69 -2.89
C SER A 187 27.29 -4.17 -4.34
N TRP A 188 27.25 -3.23 -5.29
CA TRP A 188 27.19 -3.56 -6.71
C TRP A 188 28.39 -4.42 -7.15
N GLU A 189 29.61 -4.03 -6.78
CA GLU A 189 30.80 -4.82 -7.10
C GLU A 189 30.78 -6.18 -6.40
N TYR A 190 30.17 -6.36 -5.21
CA TYR A 190 29.97 -7.69 -4.60
C TYR A 190 29.00 -8.57 -5.39
N VAL A 191 27.93 -8.00 -5.94
CA VAL A 191 26.91 -8.77 -6.71
C VAL A 191 27.32 -8.99 -8.17
N LYS A 192 28.17 -8.12 -8.73
CA LYS A 192 28.60 -8.16 -10.14
C LYS A 192 29.19 -9.52 -10.53
N GLY A 193 28.74 -10.07 -11.66
CA GLY A 193 29.12 -11.40 -12.14
C GLY A 193 28.43 -12.56 -11.43
N ARG A 194 27.64 -12.31 -10.37
CA ARG A 194 26.86 -13.31 -9.64
C ARG A 194 25.42 -12.87 -9.38
N TRP A 195 24.92 -11.90 -10.14
CA TRP A 195 23.60 -11.30 -9.96
C TRP A 195 22.48 -12.33 -9.88
N TRP A 196 22.46 -13.30 -10.81
CA TRP A 196 21.45 -14.36 -10.82
C TRP A 196 21.49 -15.24 -9.57
N SER A 197 22.70 -15.52 -9.04
CA SER A 197 22.83 -16.30 -7.81
C SER A 197 22.30 -15.55 -6.58
N VAL A 198 22.44 -14.22 -6.56
CA VAL A 198 21.91 -13.39 -5.48
C VAL A 198 20.40 -13.26 -5.63
N PHE A 199 19.92 -12.90 -6.82
CA PHE A 199 18.49 -12.81 -7.12
C PHE A 199 17.73 -14.10 -6.75
N TRP A 200 18.24 -15.27 -7.15
CA TRP A 200 17.60 -16.54 -6.82
C TRP A 200 17.54 -16.81 -5.31
N ARG A 201 18.49 -16.31 -4.52
CA ARG A 201 18.46 -16.45 -3.05
C ARG A 201 17.37 -15.59 -2.41
N PHE A 202 17.16 -14.38 -2.93
CA PHE A 202 16.04 -13.51 -2.54
C PHE A 202 14.71 -14.13 -2.95
N PHE A 203 14.63 -14.61 -4.19
CA PHE A 203 13.45 -15.29 -4.71
C PHE A 203 13.12 -16.56 -3.93
N PHE A 204 14.12 -17.37 -3.58
CA PHE A 204 13.96 -18.58 -2.79
C PHE A 204 13.37 -18.30 -1.40
N ILE A 205 13.94 -17.36 -0.64
CA ILE A 205 13.39 -17.03 0.68
C ILE A 205 11.99 -16.42 0.57
N GLY A 206 11.74 -15.62 -0.47
CA GLY A 206 10.42 -15.08 -0.79
C GLY A 206 9.38 -16.17 -1.07
N ILE A 207 9.71 -17.17 -1.89
CA ILE A 207 8.82 -18.32 -2.15
C ILE A 207 8.53 -19.08 -0.86
N VAL A 208 9.53 -19.35 -0.03
CA VAL A 208 9.33 -20.06 1.25
C VAL A 208 8.33 -19.31 2.14
N CYS A 209 8.49 -17.98 2.28
CA CYS A 209 7.54 -17.16 3.03
C CYS A 209 6.16 -17.13 2.39
N MET A 210 6.08 -17.00 1.06
CA MET A 210 4.82 -16.96 0.32
C MET A 210 4.04 -18.26 0.44
N LEU A 211 4.70 -19.43 0.39
CA LEU A 211 4.07 -20.73 0.60
C LEU A 211 3.47 -20.88 2.01
N ILE A 212 4.16 -20.37 3.04
CA ILE A 212 3.66 -20.41 4.42
C ILE A 212 2.41 -19.54 4.54
N ILE A 213 2.47 -18.30 4.05
CA ILE A 213 1.34 -17.36 4.07
C ILE A 213 0.17 -17.94 3.27
N PHE A 214 0.41 -18.39 2.04
CA PHE A 214 -0.59 -18.98 1.16
C PHE A 214 -1.26 -20.21 1.78
N GLY A 215 -0.49 -21.08 2.43
CA GLY A 215 -1.03 -22.26 3.12
C GLY A 215 -2.02 -21.88 4.23
N VAL A 216 -1.70 -20.84 5.02
CA VAL A 216 -2.59 -20.34 6.07
C VAL A 216 -3.82 -19.64 5.46
N PHE A 217 -3.65 -18.79 4.46
CA PHE A 217 -4.77 -18.16 3.76
C PHE A 217 -5.71 -19.18 3.12
N CYS A 218 -5.18 -20.25 2.52
CA CYS A 218 -6.02 -21.32 1.96
C CYS A 218 -6.81 -22.04 3.05
N LEU A 219 -6.15 -22.39 4.16
CA LEU A 219 -6.78 -23.07 5.29
C LEU A 219 -7.95 -22.27 5.87
N PHE A 220 -7.73 -20.98 6.18
CA PHE A 220 -8.77 -20.11 6.73
C PHE A 220 -9.78 -19.64 5.68
N GLY A 221 -9.36 -19.49 4.42
CA GLY A 221 -10.24 -19.07 3.32
C GLY A 221 -11.28 -20.13 2.98
N ILE A 222 -10.90 -21.41 2.92
CA ILE A 222 -11.85 -22.52 2.73
C ILE A 222 -12.86 -22.55 3.88
N PHE A 223 -12.38 -22.38 5.11
CA PHE A 223 -13.24 -22.33 6.30
C PHE A 223 -14.19 -21.12 6.27
N GLY A 224 -13.70 -19.95 5.87
CA GLY A 224 -14.50 -18.73 5.69
C GLY A 224 -15.59 -18.89 4.63
N LEU A 225 -15.31 -19.57 3.51
CA LEU A 225 -16.31 -19.87 2.49
C LEU A 225 -17.45 -20.73 3.05
N ILE A 226 -17.13 -21.81 3.77
CA ILE A 226 -18.12 -22.69 4.39
C ILE A 226 -19.02 -21.91 5.36
N LEU A 227 -18.45 -21.01 6.16
CA LEU A 227 -19.19 -20.21 7.13
C LEU A 227 -20.04 -19.12 6.50
N ASN A 228 -19.59 -18.57 5.36
CA ASN A 228 -20.37 -17.62 4.58
C ASN A 228 -21.67 -18.26 4.06
N PHE A 229 -21.60 -19.50 3.56
CA PHE A 229 -22.78 -20.29 3.19
C PHE A 229 -23.77 -20.48 4.37
N LEU A 230 -23.25 -20.61 5.60
CA LEU A 230 -24.06 -20.76 6.81
C LEU A 230 -24.64 -19.42 7.32
N LYS A 231 -24.38 -18.30 6.65
CA LYS A 231 -24.83 -16.94 7.02
C LYS A 231 -24.53 -16.58 8.48
N VAL A 232 -23.33 -16.91 8.97
CA VAL A 232 -22.88 -16.57 10.33
C VAL A 232 -21.84 -15.43 10.29
N PRO A 233 -22.27 -14.15 10.19
CA PRO A 233 -21.36 -13.03 9.98
C PRO A 233 -20.38 -12.79 11.13
N PHE A 234 -20.76 -13.15 12.35
CA PHE A 234 -19.92 -12.98 13.54
C PHE A 234 -18.61 -13.80 13.46
N ILE A 235 -18.67 -15.04 12.96
CA ILE A 235 -17.49 -15.92 12.88
C ILE A 235 -16.53 -15.44 11.78
N LEU A 236 -17.04 -14.84 10.70
CA LEU A 236 -16.22 -14.26 9.64
C LEU A 236 -15.32 -13.14 10.18
N GLY A 237 -15.87 -12.24 11.01
CA GLY A 237 -15.07 -11.18 11.65
C GLY A 237 -13.96 -11.72 12.56
N ILE A 238 -14.21 -12.83 13.28
CA ILE A 238 -13.18 -13.47 14.11
C ILE A 238 -12.05 -14.03 13.24
N ILE A 239 -12.38 -14.64 12.09
CA ILE A 239 -11.39 -15.17 11.15
C ILE A 239 -10.52 -14.05 10.59
N ASP A 240 -11.12 -12.92 10.20
CA ASP A 240 -10.36 -11.78 9.68
C ASP A 240 -9.38 -11.24 10.73
N VAL A 241 -9.83 -11.08 11.98
CA VAL A 241 -8.95 -10.66 13.08
C VAL A 241 -7.83 -11.68 13.31
N ALA A 242 -8.14 -12.98 13.30
CA ALA A 242 -7.16 -14.04 13.46
C ALA A 242 -6.12 -14.07 12.33
N LEU A 243 -6.54 -13.88 11.08
CA LEU A 243 -5.66 -13.79 9.92
C LEU A 243 -4.74 -12.57 9.99
N ASN A 244 -5.28 -11.40 10.36
CA ASN A 244 -4.48 -10.20 10.55
C ASN A 244 -3.45 -10.38 11.67
N LEU A 245 -3.84 -10.98 12.80
CA LEU A 245 -2.93 -11.29 13.90
C LEU A 245 -1.84 -12.27 13.46
N PHE A 246 -2.20 -13.31 12.71
CA PHE A 246 -1.24 -14.24 12.13
C PHE A 246 -0.22 -13.51 11.24
N MET A 247 -0.66 -12.60 10.38
CA MET A 247 0.23 -11.85 9.48
C MET A 247 1.22 -10.98 10.26
N VAL A 248 0.75 -10.26 11.28
CA VAL A 248 1.61 -9.45 12.15
C VAL A 248 2.64 -10.31 12.88
N VAL A 249 2.21 -11.45 13.46
CA VAL A 249 3.12 -12.37 14.16
C VAL A 249 4.10 -13.02 13.18
N PHE A 250 3.65 -13.41 12.00
CA PHE A 250 4.51 -13.99 10.97
C PHE A 250 5.59 -12.99 10.54
N GLU A 251 5.21 -11.76 10.22
CA GLU A 251 6.16 -10.70 9.84
C GLU A 251 7.17 -10.43 10.96
N PHE A 252 6.69 -10.31 12.20
CA PHE A 252 7.52 -10.12 13.39
C PHE A 252 8.58 -11.22 13.56
N LEU A 253 8.24 -12.47 13.27
CA LEU A 253 9.15 -13.62 13.36
C LEU A 253 10.03 -13.78 12.11
N ALA A 254 9.49 -13.46 10.93
CA ALA A 254 10.16 -13.68 9.65
C ALA A 254 11.24 -12.65 9.36
N ILE A 255 11.03 -11.36 9.67
CA ILE A 255 11.99 -10.28 9.43
C ILE A 255 13.40 -10.60 9.97
N PRO A 256 13.59 -10.93 11.26
CA PRO A 256 14.91 -11.25 11.79
C PRO A 256 15.54 -12.49 11.14
N LEU A 257 14.75 -13.51 10.83
CA LEU A 257 15.24 -14.69 10.12
C LEU A 257 15.73 -14.34 8.71
N ILE A 258 14.96 -13.55 7.97
CA ILE A 258 15.32 -13.06 6.63
C ILE A 258 16.59 -12.22 6.70
N MET A 259 16.73 -11.33 7.69
CA MET A 259 17.93 -10.52 7.86
C MET A 259 19.18 -11.36 8.13
N VAL A 260 19.09 -12.38 9.00
CA VAL A 260 20.19 -13.31 9.24
C VAL A 260 20.55 -14.05 7.96
N TYR A 261 19.56 -14.54 7.22
CA TYR A 261 19.77 -15.22 5.94
C TYR A 261 20.50 -14.30 4.94
N LEU A 262 20.02 -13.07 4.76
CA LEU A 262 20.64 -12.10 3.85
C LEU A 262 22.04 -11.69 4.28
N PHE A 263 22.29 -11.55 5.58
CA PHE A 263 23.63 -11.32 6.12
C PHE A 263 24.58 -12.47 5.80
N LEU A 264 24.12 -13.73 5.90
CA LEU A 264 24.93 -14.89 5.51
C LEU A 264 25.15 -14.93 3.99
N VAL A 265 24.18 -14.53 3.17
CA VAL A 265 24.40 -14.39 1.71
C VAL A 265 25.49 -13.35 1.44
N TYR A 266 25.45 -12.21 2.14
CA TYR A 266 26.49 -11.19 2.06
C TYR A 266 27.86 -11.73 2.49
N LYS A 267 27.96 -12.40 3.64
CA LYS A 267 29.22 -13.00 4.13
C LYS A 267 29.79 -14.01 3.13
N ASN A 268 28.97 -14.92 2.60
CA ASN A 268 29.41 -15.87 1.57
C ASN A 268 29.93 -15.17 0.31
N LEU A 269 29.32 -14.07 -0.14
CA LEU A 269 29.81 -13.29 -1.27
C LEU A 269 31.13 -12.59 -0.96
N LYS A 270 31.25 -12.03 0.24
CA LYS A 270 32.47 -11.39 0.72
C LYS A 270 33.61 -12.39 0.81
N ASP A 271 33.38 -13.58 1.36
CA ASP A 271 34.37 -14.65 1.51
C ASP A 271 34.86 -15.15 0.15
N VAL A 272 33.96 -15.26 -0.83
CA VAL A 272 34.31 -15.72 -2.19
C VAL A 272 35.03 -14.63 -3.00
N LYS A 273 34.74 -13.35 -2.80
CA LYS A 273 35.39 -12.24 -3.52
C LYS A 273 36.67 -11.73 -2.85
N GLY A 274 36.84 -12.01 -1.57
CA GLY A 274 37.91 -11.44 -0.76
C GLY A 274 37.66 -9.97 -0.40
N GLU A 275 38.46 -9.47 0.54
CA GLU A 275 38.43 -8.06 0.92
C GLU A 275 39.19 -7.23 -0.13
N PHE A 276 38.52 -6.18 -0.64
CA PHE A 276 39.14 -5.23 -1.56
C PHE A 276 38.82 -3.80 -1.13
N VAL A 277 39.76 -2.89 -1.36
CA VAL A 277 39.55 -1.45 -1.17
C VAL A 277 38.85 -0.91 -2.41
N PHE A 278 37.62 -0.43 -2.24
CA PHE A 278 36.83 0.08 -3.35
C PHE A 278 36.87 1.62 -3.38
N THR A 279 37.54 2.17 -4.40
CA THR A 279 37.57 3.60 -4.69
C THR A 279 36.80 3.88 -5.99
N PRO A 280 35.52 4.27 -5.90
CA PRO A 280 34.71 4.53 -7.08
C PRO A 280 35.21 5.73 -7.89
N THR A 281 35.38 5.56 -9.20
CA THR A 281 35.65 6.65 -10.14
C THR A 281 34.47 7.63 -10.20
N LYS A 282 34.77 8.93 -10.38
CA LYS A 282 33.75 10.00 -10.45
C LYS A 282 32.67 9.71 -11.52
N GLY A 283 33.08 9.18 -12.68
CA GLY A 283 32.15 8.81 -13.76
C GLY A 283 31.12 7.74 -13.37
N LYS A 284 31.55 6.68 -12.66
CA LYS A 284 30.62 5.64 -12.17
C LYS A 284 29.58 6.24 -11.23
N LYS A 285 29.99 7.12 -10.31
CA LYS A 285 29.03 7.79 -9.39
C LYS A 285 28.01 8.63 -10.15
N ALA A 286 28.46 9.40 -11.15
CA ALA A 286 27.60 10.30 -11.90
C ALA A 286 26.45 9.57 -12.61
N ILE A 287 26.71 8.37 -13.16
CA ILE A 287 25.68 7.55 -13.83
C ILE A 287 24.54 7.17 -12.87
N PHE A 288 24.86 6.72 -11.66
CA PHE A 288 23.80 6.36 -10.71
C PHE A 288 23.07 7.59 -10.18
N ILE A 289 23.79 8.70 -9.99
CA ILE A 289 23.17 9.97 -9.61
C ILE A 289 22.21 10.45 -10.69
N SER A 290 22.58 10.38 -11.98
CA SER A 290 21.70 10.81 -13.08
C SER A 290 20.45 9.97 -13.18
N ILE A 291 20.55 8.64 -12.99
CA ILE A 291 19.36 7.75 -12.91
C ILE A 291 18.45 8.15 -11.75
N GLY A 292 19.01 8.41 -10.57
CA GLY A 292 18.24 8.85 -9.41
C GLY A 292 17.54 10.20 -9.64
N VAL A 293 18.26 11.18 -10.20
CA VAL A 293 17.71 12.51 -10.53
C VAL A 293 16.61 12.40 -11.57
N PHE A 294 16.79 11.57 -12.61
CA PHE A 294 15.76 11.30 -13.60
C PHE A 294 14.47 10.78 -12.96
N GLY A 295 14.58 9.82 -12.03
CA GLY A 295 13.41 9.29 -11.30
C GLY A 295 12.64 10.37 -10.55
N ILE A 296 13.34 11.30 -9.89
CA ILE A 296 12.71 12.44 -9.20
C ILE A 296 12.02 13.37 -10.19
N LEU A 297 12.66 13.70 -11.31
CA LEU A 297 12.08 14.56 -12.34
C LEU A 297 10.79 13.96 -12.92
N VAL A 298 10.74 12.64 -13.11
CA VAL A 298 9.54 11.94 -13.55
C VAL A 298 8.41 12.06 -12.53
N ILE A 299 8.67 11.92 -11.23
CA ILE A 299 7.66 12.14 -10.18
C ILE A 299 7.09 13.55 -10.27
N PHE A 300 7.95 14.56 -10.38
CA PHE A 300 7.49 15.95 -10.51
C PHE A 300 6.68 16.18 -11.78
N ALA A 301 7.09 15.60 -12.91
CA ALA A 301 6.35 15.68 -14.15
C ALA A 301 4.95 15.04 -14.04
N ILE A 302 4.84 13.87 -13.40
CA ILE A 302 3.55 13.21 -13.14
C ILE A 302 2.69 14.06 -12.21
N ALA A 303 3.26 14.61 -11.13
CA ALA A 303 2.53 15.47 -10.21
C ALA A 303 2.02 16.74 -10.88
N ILE A 304 2.84 17.40 -11.71
CA ILE A 304 2.44 18.58 -12.50
C ILE A 304 1.34 18.19 -13.51
N PHE A 305 1.50 17.07 -14.22
CA PHE A 305 0.47 16.60 -15.14
C PHE A 305 -0.85 16.32 -14.42
N ALA A 306 -0.80 15.69 -13.25
CA ALA A 306 -1.98 15.39 -12.43
C ALA A 306 -2.67 16.67 -11.91
N THR A 307 -1.91 17.68 -11.49
CA THR A 307 -2.49 18.96 -11.02
C THR A 307 -3.10 19.76 -12.18
N LEU A 308 -2.44 19.81 -13.34
CA LEU A 308 -2.97 20.49 -14.53
C LEU A 308 -4.25 19.82 -15.06
N ASN A 309 -4.33 18.49 -14.99
CA ASN A 309 -5.48 17.72 -15.47
C ASN A 309 -6.50 17.39 -14.37
N PHE A 310 -6.33 17.91 -13.15
CA PHE A 310 -7.13 17.54 -11.97
C PHE A 310 -8.64 17.65 -12.22
N LYS A 311 -9.09 18.77 -12.80
CA LYS A 311 -10.52 18.98 -13.12
C LYS A 311 -11.05 17.93 -14.10
N SER A 312 -10.26 17.55 -15.11
CA SER A 312 -10.66 16.58 -16.12
C SER A 312 -10.73 15.17 -15.52
N ILE A 313 -9.74 14.81 -14.69
CA ILE A 313 -9.68 13.54 -13.97
C ILE A 313 -10.83 13.44 -12.96
N MET A 314 -11.15 14.51 -12.23
CA MET A 314 -12.16 14.52 -11.17
C MET A 314 -13.59 14.68 -11.65
N LYS A 315 -13.84 15.25 -12.85
CA LYS A 315 -15.18 15.47 -13.40
C LYS A 315 -16.11 14.25 -13.32
N PRO A 316 -15.73 13.02 -13.77
CA PRO A 316 -16.63 11.87 -13.69
C PRO A 316 -16.96 11.48 -12.24
N TYR A 317 -16.01 11.61 -11.31
CA TYR A 317 -16.23 11.31 -9.90
C TYR A 317 -17.17 12.33 -9.23
N ILE A 318 -16.99 13.61 -9.54
CA ILE A 318 -17.85 14.69 -9.03
C ILE A 318 -19.28 14.51 -9.55
N LEU A 319 -19.45 14.26 -10.86
CA LEU A 319 -20.77 14.05 -11.45
C LEU A 319 -21.47 12.83 -10.84
N LYS A 320 -20.75 11.71 -10.67
CA LYS A 320 -21.30 10.52 -10.01
C LYS A 320 -21.73 10.80 -8.57
N SER A 321 -20.94 11.56 -7.82
CA SER A 321 -21.31 11.93 -6.44
C SER A 321 -22.51 12.88 -6.38
N GLN A 322 -22.65 13.78 -7.36
CA GLN A 322 -23.77 14.71 -7.46
C GLN A 322 -25.07 13.96 -7.76
N GLN A 323 -25.06 13.02 -8.71
CA GLN A 323 -26.23 12.19 -9.02
C GLN A 323 -26.70 11.37 -7.82
N ILE A 324 -25.78 10.75 -7.07
CA ILE A 324 -26.13 9.96 -5.88
C ILE A 324 -26.82 10.82 -4.81
N ASN A 325 -26.26 12.00 -4.51
CA ASN A 325 -26.86 12.88 -3.50
C ASN A 325 -28.24 13.37 -3.94
N THR A 326 -28.41 13.73 -5.23
CA THR A 326 -29.70 14.23 -5.72
C THR A 326 -30.77 13.16 -5.78
N GLY A 327 -30.43 11.92 -6.13
CA GLY A 327 -31.38 10.79 -6.07
C GLY A 327 -31.91 10.55 -4.65
N GLN A 328 -31.03 10.66 -3.64
CA GLN A 328 -31.43 10.54 -2.24
C GLN A 328 -32.34 11.71 -1.79
N ASP A 329 -32.05 12.93 -2.22
CA ASP A 329 -32.87 14.10 -1.93
C ASP A 329 -34.26 14.00 -2.58
N GLN A 330 -34.36 13.43 -3.79
CA GLN A 330 -35.64 13.18 -4.47
C GLN A 330 -36.48 12.15 -3.73
N LEU A 331 -35.89 11.03 -3.30
CA LEU A 331 -36.57 10.02 -2.47
C LEU A 331 -37.12 10.63 -1.17
N ASN A 332 -36.34 11.49 -0.52
CA ASN A 332 -36.78 12.21 0.69
C ASN A 332 -37.97 13.15 0.38
N ASN A 333 -37.92 13.90 -0.71
CA ASN A 333 -39.00 14.79 -1.13
C ASN A 333 -40.29 14.00 -1.42
N MET A 334 -40.21 12.90 -2.17
CA MET A 334 -41.37 12.04 -2.46
C MET A 334 -41.97 11.46 -1.17
N GLY A 335 -41.14 11.05 -0.19
CA GLY A 335 -41.62 10.62 1.13
C GLY A 335 -42.34 11.72 1.92
N GLN A 336 -41.89 12.98 1.81
CA GLN A 336 -42.57 14.13 2.42
C GLN A 336 -43.90 14.44 1.74
N ILE A 337 -43.96 14.36 0.40
CA ILE A 337 -45.21 14.52 -0.36
C ILE A 337 -46.23 13.46 0.08
N ARG A 338 -45.81 12.18 0.15
CA ARG A 338 -46.64 11.09 0.65
C ARG A 338 -47.22 11.38 2.03
N THR A 339 -46.37 11.79 2.97
CA THR A 339 -46.81 12.16 4.34
C THR A 339 -47.90 13.24 4.31
N GLN A 340 -47.76 14.25 3.44
CA GLN A 340 -48.74 15.33 3.33
C GLN A 340 -50.04 14.89 2.64
N LEU A 341 -49.95 14.00 1.65
CA LEU A 341 -51.12 13.37 1.02
C LEU A 341 -51.93 12.57 2.05
N ASP A 342 -51.25 11.80 2.91
CA ASP A 342 -51.90 11.01 3.95
C ASP A 342 -52.57 11.91 5.02
N VAL A 343 -51.91 13.01 5.42
CA VAL A 343 -52.52 14.03 6.31
C VAL A 343 -53.74 14.69 5.66
N PHE A 344 -53.69 14.96 4.36
CA PHE A 344 -54.82 15.52 3.62
C PHE A 344 -56.00 14.54 3.58
N TYR A 345 -55.73 13.26 3.33
CA TYR A 345 -56.74 12.20 3.34
C TYR A 345 -57.41 12.07 4.71
N ILE A 346 -56.63 12.05 5.80
CA ILE A 346 -57.18 11.99 7.17
C ILE A 346 -58.15 13.16 7.46
N LYS A 347 -57.88 14.35 6.91
CA LYS A 347 -58.72 15.54 7.13
C LYS A 347 -59.95 15.60 6.23
N ASN A 348 -59.83 15.16 4.97
CA ASN A 348 -60.84 15.38 3.94
C ASN A 348 -61.55 14.11 3.47
N LEU A 349 -61.12 12.93 3.95
CA LEU A 349 -61.57 11.60 3.53
C LEU A 349 -61.46 11.37 2.01
N ARG A 350 -60.52 12.07 1.36
CA ARG A 350 -60.19 11.93 -0.07
C ARG A 350 -58.78 12.44 -0.32
N TYR A 351 -58.12 11.90 -1.34
CA TYR A 351 -56.88 12.48 -1.84
C TYR A 351 -57.14 13.75 -2.69
N PRO A 352 -56.17 14.68 -2.77
CA PRO A 352 -56.34 15.91 -3.54
C PRO A 352 -56.38 15.63 -5.05
N SER A 353 -57.08 16.48 -5.80
CA SER A 353 -57.17 16.38 -7.26
C SER A 353 -55.87 16.74 -7.98
N SER A 354 -55.01 17.52 -7.33
CA SER A 354 -53.67 17.86 -7.80
C SER A 354 -52.75 18.14 -6.61
N LEU A 355 -51.44 17.99 -6.79
CA LEU A 355 -50.45 18.32 -5.76
C LEU A 355 -50.49 19.80 -5.32
N ASN A 356 -51.08 20.70 -6.11
CA ASN A 356 -51.22 22.12 -5.74
C ASN A 356 -52.31 22.37 -4.68
N GLU A 357 -53.20 21.39 -4.44
CA GLU A 357 -54.24 21.46 -3.40
C GLU A 357 -53.67 21.16 -2.00
N LEU A 358 -52.41 20.66 -1.93
CA LEU A 358 -51.65 20.54 -0.70
C LEU A 358 -51.30 21.95 -0.20
N SER A 359 -51.89 22.35 0.94
CA SER A 359 -51.59 23.63 1.62
C SER A 359 -50.19 23.59 2.25
N LEU A 360 -49.15 23.60 1.43
CA LEU A 360 -47.77 23.68 1.87
C LEU A 360 -47.40 25.12 2.25
N ASP A 361 -46.56 25.27 3.27
CA ASP A 361 -45.90 26.54 3.59
C ASP A 361 -45.08 27.00 2.36
N PRO A 362 -45.02 28.30 2.01
CA PRO A 362 -44.18 28.79 0.91
C PRO A 362 -42.71 28.32 0.96
N SER A 363 -42.19 28.03 2.15
CA SER A 363 -40.86 27.45 2.37
C SER A 363 -40.71 25.98 1.94
N GLN A 364 -41.83 25.28 1.72
CA GLN A 364 -41.92 23.85 1.38
C GLN A 364 -42.37 23.60 -0.08
N ALA A 365 -42.68 24.66 -0.83
CA ALA A 365 -43.13 24.55 -2.23
C ALA A 365 -42.08 23.91 -3.16
N SER A 366 -40.79 23.98 -2.80
CA SER A 366 -39.70 23.33 -3.53
C SER A 366 -39.70 21.80 -3.46
N ILE A 367 -40.46 21.22 -2.53
CA ILE A 367 -40.57 19.76 -2.36
C ILE A 367 -41.38 19.15 -3.52
N LEU A 368 -42.29 19.92 -4.14
CA LEU A 368 -43.19 19.45 -5.21
C LEU A 368 -42.52 19.33 -6.59
N ILE A 369 -41.26 19.73 -6.72
CA ILE A 369 -40.52 19.74 -7.97
C ILE A 369 -39.25 18.90 -7.88
N ASN A 370 -38.88 18.30 -9.00
CA ASN A 370 -37.63 17.61 -9.20
C ASN A 370 -36.49 18.64 -9.26
N LEU A 371 -35.48 18.47 -8.40
CA LEU A 371 -34.36 19.40 -8.23
C LEU A 371 -33.41 19.48 -9.45
N LEU A 372 -33.43 18.50 -10.35
CA LEU A 372 -32.58 18.44 -11.55
C LEU A 372 -33.27 19.00 -12.78
N THR A 373 -34.56 18.65 -12.96
CA THR A 373 -35.34 19.03 -14.15
C THR A 373 -36.20 20.27 -13.92
N ASN A 374 -36.37 20.68 -12.66
CA ASN A 374 -37.27 21.76 -12.24
C ASN A 374 -38.73 21.53 -12.68
N GLN A 375 -39.12 20.26 -12.85
CA GLN A 375 -40.46 19.82 -13.23
C GLN A 375 -41.20 19.22 -12.03
N PRO A 376 -42.54 19.36 -11.94
CA PRO A 376 -43.31 18.71 -10.89
C PRO A 376 -43.32 17.18 -11.06
N TYR A 377 -43.42 16.45 -9.95
CA TYR A 377 -43.63 15.00 -9.95
C TYR A 377 -44.93 14.63 -10.68
N ASP A 378 -44.97 13.45 -11.31
CA ASP A 378 -46.21 12.92 -11.88
C ASP A 378 -47.09 12.37 -10.76
N TYR A 379 -48.27 12.93 -10.61
CA TYR A 379 -49.25 12.52 -9.60
C TYR A 379 -50.53 12.11 -10.30
N ARG A 380 -50.99 10.88 -10.05
CA ARG A 380 -52.22 10.34 -10.62
C ARG A 380 -53.07 9.70 -9.51
N LEU A 381 -54.35 10.02 -9.52
CA LEU A 381 -55.33 9.33 -8.69
C LEU A 381 -55.70 7.99 -9.32
N GLN A 382 -55.83 6.96 -8.48
CA GLN A 382 -56.24 5.61 -8.84
C GLN A 382 -57.51 5.24 -8.06
N ALA A 383 -58.16 4.13 -8.43
CA ALA A 383 -59.32 3.56 -7.72
C ALA A 383 -60.39 4.60 -7.32
N GLU A 384 -60.90 5.38 -8.28
CA GLU A 384 -61.93 6.42 -8.06
C GLU A 384 -61.57 7.49 -6.99
N GLY A 385 -60.28 7.66 -6.67
CA GLY A 385 -59.78 8.66 -5.73
C GLY A 385 -59.44 8.13 -4.34
N GLU A 386 -59.52 6.81 -4.13
CA GLU A 386 -59.10 6.14 -2.90
C GLU A 386 -57.59 5.83 -2.86
N ASP A 387 -56.89 5.85 -4.00
CA ASP A 387 -55.44 5.61 -4.09
C ASP A 387 -54.72 6.63 -4.96
N TYR A 388 -53.38 6.66 -4.86
CA TYR A 388 -52.55 7.50 -5.73
C TYR A 388 -51.23 6.84 -6.13
N LEU A 389 -50.72 7.28 -7.28
CA LEU A 389 -49.39 6.97 -7.77
C LEU A 389 -48.58 8.27 -7.93
N LEU A 390 -47.41 8.31 -7.29
CA LEU A 390 -46.46 9.42 -7.37
C LEU A 390 -45.16 8.91 -8.01
N CYS A 391 -44.81 9.41 -9.19
CA CYS A 391 -43.62 8.99 -9.95
C CYS A 391 -42.75 10.19 -10.34
N ASP A 392 -41.43 9.96 -10.45
CA ASP A 392 -40.55 10.89 -11.12
C ASP A 392 -40.65 10.72 -12.66
N LYS A 393 -40.72 11.82 -13.40
CA LYS A 393 -40.96 11.82 -14.86
C LYS A 393 -39.72 11.48 -15.68
N ASP A 394 -38.52 11.50 -15.07
CA ASP A 394 -37.26 11.23 -15.77
C ASP A 394 -36.46 10.11 -15.07
N PRO A 395 -36.57 8.85 -15.52
CA PRO A 395 -35.88 7.71 -14.92
C PRO A 395 -34.36 7.71 -15.16
N ALA A 396 -33.82 8.66 -15.93
CA ALA A 396 -32.39 8.66 -16.28
C ALA A 396 -31.46 8.99 -15.11
N ILE A 397 -31.98 9.45 -13.95
CA ILE A 397 -31.18 10.00 -12.86
C ILE A 397 -31.43 9.32 -11.50
N THR A 398 -32.53 8.57 -11.36
CA THR A 398 -32.97 8.00 -10.09
C THR A 398 -32.89 6.47 -10.14
N TYR A 399 -31.67 5.92 -10.07
CA TYR A 399 -31.48 4.47 -10.00
C TYR A 399 -31.49 4.01 -8.53
N SER A 400 -32.38 3.08 -8.19
CA SER A 400 -32.12 2.15 -7.09
C SER A 400 -30.89 1.32 -7.47
N PRO A 401 -29.90 1.13 -6.59
CA PRO A 401 -28.71 0.34 -6.91
C PRO A 401 -29.00 -1.12 -7.29
N GLU A 402 -30.23 -1.61 -7.07
CA GLU A 402 -30.63 -3.00 -7.36
C GLU A 402 -31.48 -3.16 -8.63
N ASP A 403 -32.27 -2.16 -9.06
CA ASP A 403 -33.14 -2.29 -10.23
C ASP A 403 -33.28 -0.98 -11.01
N GLN A 404 -33.06 -1.03 -12.33
CA GLN A 404 -33.15 0.08 -13.28
C GLN A 404 -34.60 0.51 -13.59
N GLN A 405 -35.44 0.61 -12.56
CA GLN A 405 -36.85 0.99 -12.68
C GLN A 405 -37.09 2.42 -12.17
N PRO A 406 -38.06 3.15 -12.74
CA PRO A 406 -38.46 4.47 -12.24
C PRO A 406 -38.90 4.37 -10.77
N VAL A 407 -38.41 5.28 -9.93
CA VAL A 407 -38.83 5.37 -8.53
C VAL A 407 -40.25 5.92 -8.48
N CYS A 408 -41.21 5.04 -8.18
CA CYS A 408 -42.61 5.38 -7.93
C CYS A 408 -43.00 4.99 -6.51
N VAL A 409 -43.87 5.79 -5.89
CA VAL A 409 -44.41 5.54 -4.55
C VAL A 409 -45.94 5.57 -4.64
N ALA A 410 -46.60 4.57 -4.06
CA ALA A 410 -48.06 4.45 -3.98
C ALA A 410 -48.56 4.56 -2.53
N SER A 411 -49.88 4.73 -2.35
CA SER A 411 -50.55 4.61 -1.05
C SER A 411 -50.36 3.21 -0.44
N GLU A 412 -50.36 3.13 0.89
CA GLU A 412 -50.01 1.92 1.66
C GLU A 412 -51.05 0.79 1.55
N THR A 413 -52.15 1.04 0.83
CA THR A 413 -53.28 0.15 0.62
C THR A 413 -53.02 -0.99 -0.36
N ASP A 414 -51.94 -0.96 -1.16
CA ASP A 414 -51.77 -1.96 -2.23
C ASP A 414 -50.31 -2.33 -2.58
N PHE A 415 -49.41 -2.41 -1.59
CA PHE A 415 -48.07 -2.98 -1.84
C PHE A 415 -48.10 -4.48 -2.21
N ASP A 416 -49.24 -5.16 -2.03
CA ASP A 416 -49.41 -6.60 -2.31
C ASP A 416 -50.03 -6.92 -3.70
N ASN A 417 -50.51 -5.93 -4.48
CA ASN A 417 -51.16 -6.18 -5.79
C ASN A 417 -50.52 -5.50 -7.02
N LEU A 418 -49.37 -4.83 -6.90
CA LEU A 418 -48.66 -4.32 -8.08
C LEU A 418 -47.96 -5.45 -8.83
N GLY A 419 -48.73 -6.24 -9.57
CA GLY A 419 -48.26 -7.11 -10.63
C GLY A 419 -47.76 -6.30 -11.82
N ASP A 420 -46.77 -6.85 -12.53
CA ASP A 420 -46.04 -6.31 -13.70
C ASP A 420 -46.90 -5.80 -14.89
N GLU A 421 -48.23 -5.72 -14.80
CA GLU A 421 -49.13 -5.46 -15.94
C GLU A 421 -49.64 -4.01 -16.09
N ASP A 422 -49.49 -3.13 -15.10
CA ASP A 422 -50.08 -1.77 -15.14
C ASP A 422 -49.10 -0.61 -15.42
N LEU A 423 -47.84 -0.90 -15.72
CA LEU A 423 -46.86 0.12 -16.15
C LEU A 423 -46.88 0.32 -17.67
N ASP A 424 -47.74 1.21 -18.16
CA ASP A 424 -47.74 1.63 -19.57
C ASP A 424 -46.50 2.50 -19.87
N TYR A 425 -45.45 1.85 -20.40
CA TYR A 425 -44.21 2.47 -20.86
C TYR A 425 -44.39 3.12 -22.25
N SER A 426 -45.25 4.13 -22.39
CA SER A 426 -45.32 4.91 -23.61
C SER A 426 -44.28 6.05 -23.59
N VAL A 427 -43.07 5.76 -24.08
CA VAL A 427 -42.03 6.76 -24.39
C VAL A 427 -42.42 7.51 -25.68
N PRO A 428 -42.53 8.85 -25.70
CA PRO A 428 -42.66 9.58 -26.94
C PRO A 428 -41.31 9.57 -27.67
N LYS A 429 -41.28 9.02 -28.88
CA LYS A 429 -40.17 9.18 -29.83
C LYS A 429 -40.26 10.56 -30.46
N GLU A 430 -39.27 11.41 -30.21
CA GLU A 430 -38.67 12.31 -31.21
C GLU A 430 -37.15 12.40 -31.00
#